data_AF-A0A843GJC4-F1
#
_entry.id   AF-A0A843GJC4-F1
#
_cell.length_a   1.000
_cell.length_b   1.000
_cell.length_c   1.000
_cell.angle_alpha   90.00
_cell.angle_beta   90.00
_cell.angle_gamma   90.00
#
_symmetry.space_group_name_H-M   'P 1'
#
loop_
_entity.id
_entity.type
_entity.pdbx_description
1 polymer ?
#
loop_
_entity_poly.entity_id
_entity_poly.type
_entity_poly.pdbx_seq_one_letter_code
_entity_poly.pdbx_strand_id
1 'polypeptide(L)'
;MLDFDIKIEGHLELFLKDLKEEMKELSYLDSKKAEVGIFGNKDERTDGKSNADIGFYHEYGRGVPRRSFLEVPADEFQVAVLDKLTLKTIEVNKEFLSKLASMFLDRVKEEFETNGHGSWRPLSKSTKRKYNQDRDQLLRDSRQLYKSLGKRVVNK
;
A
#
# COMPACT_ATOMS: atom_id res chain seq x y z
N MET A 1 0.06 -24.66 57.09
CA MET A 1 -0.25 -23.35 56.46
C MET A 1 0.48 -23.39 55.13
N LEU A 2 -0.24 -23.65 54.04
CA LEU A 2 0.34 -24.01 52.74
C LEU A 2 0.66 -22.73 51.94
N ASP A 3 1.87 -22.67 51.37
CA ASP A 3 2.41 -21.66 50.45
C ASP A 3 1.58 -21.51 49.16
N PHE A 4 0.34 -21.06 49.27
CA PHE A 4 -0.53 -20.81 48.12
C PHE A 4 -0.36 -19.39 47.54
N ASP A 5 0.16 -18.44 48.31
CA ASP A 5 0.31 -17.05 47.88
C ASP A 5 1.41 -16.86 46.81
N ILE A 6 2.51 -17.63 46.90
CA ILE A 6 3.70 -17.40 46.07
C ILE A 6 3.51 -17.82 44.59
N LYS A 7 2.60 -18.77 44.31
CA LYS A 7 2.34 -19.21 42.93
C LYS A 7 1.33 -18.32 42.19
N ILE A 8 0.47 -17.60 42.90
CA ILE A 8 -0.55 -16.75 42.27
C ILE A 8 0.08 -15.45 41.77
N GLU A 9 1.00 -14.84 42.54
CA GLU A 9 1.71 -13.63 42.14
C GLU A 9 2.50 -13.81 40.84
N GLY A 10 3.26 -14.89 40.69
CA GLY A 10 4.05 -15.13 39.47
C GLY A 10 3.20 -15.32 38.21
N HIS A 11 2.02 -15.95 38.32
CA HIS A 11 1.11 -16.09 37.18
C HIS A 11 0.39 -14.78 36.84
N LEU A 12 0.04 -13.98 37.85
CA LEU A 12 -0.53 -12.64 37.65
C LEU A 12 0.48 -11.69 37.01
N GLU A 13 1.75 -11.75 37.39
CA GLU A 13 2.80 -10.93 36.77
C GLU A 13 3.03 -11.29 35.30
N LEU A 14 3.06 -12.59 34.98
CA LEU A 14 3.14 -13.08 33.60
C LEU A 14 1.92 -12.60 32.79
N PHE A 15 0.71 -12.79 33.32
CA PHE A 15 -0.52 -12.36 32.65
C PHE A 15 -0.55 -10.84 32.43
N LEU A 16 -0.16 -10.04 33.42
CA LEU A 16 -0.11 -8.58 33.29
C LEU A 16 0.98 -8.12 32.32
N LYS A 17 2.06 -8.89 32.17
CA LYS A 17 3.11 -8.61 31.18
C LYS A 17 2.60 -8.87 29.77
N ASP A 18 1.98 -10.03 29.53
CA ASP A 18 1.41 -10.40 28.23
C ASP A 18 0.34 -9.38 27.80
N LEU A 19 -0.56 -9.00 28.72
CA LEU A 19 -1.61 -8.02 28.45
C LEU A 19 -1.03 -6.62 28.15
N LYS A 20 0.06 -6.22 28.79
CA LYS A 20 0.77 -4.97 28.47
C LYS A 20 1.46 -5.01 27.11
N GLU A 21 1.97 -6.16 26.70
CA GLU A 21 2.58 -6.35 25.37
C GLU A 21 1.49 -6.26 24.28
N GLU A 22 0.36 -6.95 24.46
CA GLU A 22 -0.79 -6.86 23.55
C GLU A 22 -1.35 -5.43 23.46
N MET A 23 -1.51 -4.73 24.59
CA MET A 23 -1.95 -3.33 24.59
C MET A 23 -0.97 -2.38 23.87
N LYS A 24 0.33 -2.65 23.94
CA LYS A 24 1.34 -1.87 23.20
C LYS A 24 1.24 -2.11 21.69
N GLU A 25 1.03 -3.36 21.28
CA GLU A 25 0.83 -3.70 19.87
C GLU A 25 -0.44 -3.06 19.31
N LEU A 26 -1.54 -3.10 20.07
CA LEU A 26 -2.79 -2.44 19.72
C LEU A 26 -2.63 -0.91 19.62
N SER A 27 -1.93 -0.29 20.58
CA SER A 27 -1.63 1.15 20.53
C SER A 27 -0.71 1.52 19.36
N TYR A 28 0.25 0.66 19.01
CA TYR A 28 1.10 0.84 17.85
C TYR A 28 0.29 0.77 16.54
N LEU A 29 -0.60 -0.22 16.42
CA LEU A 29 -1.53 -0.36 15.30
C LEU A 29 -2.48 0.83 15.17
N ASP A 30 -2.97 1.35 16.30
CA ASP A 30 -3.89 2.48 16.30
C ASP A 30 -3.18 3.81 15.95
N SER A 31 -1.88 3.91 16.19
CA SER A 31 -1.09 5.11 15.92
C SER A 31 -0.31 5.09 14.60
N LYS A 32 -0.23 3.96 13.90
CA LYS A 32 0.57 3.81 12.66
C LYS A 32 -0.25 3.30 11.49
N LYS A 33 0.17 3.68 10.28
CA LYS A 33 -0.34 3.11 9.02
C LYS A 33 0.78 2.91 8.01
N ALA A 34 0.61 1.89 7.17
CA ALA A 34 1.40 1.70 5.97
C ALA A 34 0.71 2.39 4.80
N GLU A 35 1.44 3.21 4.06
CA GLU A 35 0.97 3.87 2.85
C GLU A 35 1.78 3.38 1.65
N VAL A 36 1.09 3.12 0.54
CA VAL A 36 1.69 2.83 -0.77
C VAL A 36 1.05 3.79 -1.79
N GLY A 37 1.87 4.40 -2.63
CA GLY A 37 1.40 5.37 -3.60
C GLY A 37 2.51 6.26 -4.11
N ILE A 38 2.12 7.39 -4.69
CA ILE A 38 3.05 8.42 -5.19
C ILE A 38 3.12 9.53 -4.16
N PHE A 39 4.27 9.65 -3.48
CA PHE A 39 4.45 10.58 -2.35
C PHE A 39 5.21 11.85 -2.78
N GLY A 40 4.46 12.93 -3.03
CA GLY A 40 4.97 14.29 -3.16
C GLY A 40 5.53 14.68 -4.54
N ASN A 41 5.91 15.96 -4.63
CA ASN A 41 6.37 16.68 -5.84
C ASN A 41 7.81 16.33 -6.26
N LYS A 42 8.28 15.10 -5.99
CA LYS A 42 9.68 14.71 -6.28
C LYS A 42 10.03 14.74 -7.78
N ASP A 43 9.02 14.94 -8.62
CA ASP A 43 9.09 15.15 -10.06
C ASP A 43 8.17 16.35 -10.43
N GLU A 44 8.33 17.51 -9.78
CA GLU A 44 7.64 18.74 -10.17
C GLU A 44 8.08 19.10 -11.59
N ARG A 45 7.19 18.86 -12.56
CA ARG A 45 7.48 19.07 -13.98
C ARG A 45 7.40 20.57 -14.29
N THR A 46 8.05 20.97 -15.37
CA THR A 46 8.04 22.36 -15.86
C THR A 46 6.63 22.88 -16.20
N ASP A 47 5.65 21.98 -16.31
CA ASP A 47 4.23 22.26 -16.59
C ASP A 47 3.38 22.48 -15.32
N GLY A 48 3.97 22.34 -14.13
CA GLY A 48 3.29 22.55 -12.84
C GLY A 48 2.44 21.38 -12.34
N LYS A 49 2.36 20.25 -13.05
CA LYS A 49 1.69 19.04 -12.56
C LYS A 49 2.69 18.09 -11.91
N SER A 50 2.28 17.47 -10.81
CA SER A 50 3.05 16.40 -10.17
C SER A 50 2.73 15.03 -10.77
N ASN A 51 3.63 14.07 -10.61
CA ASN A 51 3.34 12.68 -10.94
C ASN A 51 2.19 12.10 -10.11
N ALA A 52 1.90 12.68 -8.93
CA ALA A 52 0.73 12.31 -8.13
C ALA A 52 -0.58 12.76 -8.81
N ASP A 53 -0.63 13.99 -9.35
CA ASP A 53 -1.80 14.50 -10.08
C ASP A 53 -2.09 13.65 -11.32
N ILE A 54 -1.03 13.31 -12.05
CA ILE A 54 -1.16 12.50 -13.27
C ILE A 54 -1.52 11.05 -12.90
N GLY A 55 -0.96 10.52 -11.81
CA GLY A 55 -1.36 9.23 -11.24
C GLY A 55 -2.85 9.21 -10.91
N PHE A 56 -3.38 10.26 -10.29
CA PHE A 56 -4.80 10.42 -10.01
C PHE A 56 -5.66 10.42 -11.29
N TYR A 57 -5.23 11.12 -12.34
CA TYR A 57 -5.94 11.09 -13.62
C TYR A 57 -5.98 9.70 -14.25
N HIS A 58 -4.89 8.94 -14.14
CA HIS A 58 -4.86 7.55 -14.59
C HIS A 58 -5.75 6.66 -13.74
N GLU A 59 -5.71 6.77 -12.41
CA GLU A 59 -6.50 5.96 -11.48
C GLU A 59 -8.01 6.03 -11.79
N TYR A 60 -8.49 7.24 -12.10
CA TYR A 60 -9.92 7.53 -12.31
C TYR A 60 -10.34 7.83 -13.74
N GLY A 61 -9.41 7.86 -14.70
CA GLY A 61 -9.70 8.12 -16.11
C GLY A 61 -10.12 9.56 -16.43
N ARG A 62 -9.55 10.56 -15.75
CA ARG A 62 -9.89 11.97 -15.96
C ARG A 62 -9.04 12.59 -17.06
N GLY A 63 -9.62 12.78 -18.25
CA GLY A 63 -8.91 13.32 -19.40
C GLY A 63 -7.91 12.34 -20.04
N VAL A 64 -7.62 11.22 -19.38
CA VAL A 64 -6.77 10.12 -19.86
C VAL A 64 -7.52 8.78 -19.75
N PRO A 65 -7.09 7.73 -20.47
CA PRO A 65 -7.64 6.38 -20.30
C PRO A 65 -7.42 5.88 -18.87
N ARG A 66 -8.48 5.35 -18.23
CA ARG A 66 -8.41 4.79 -16.88
C ARG A 66 -7.45 3.60 -16.81
N ARG A 67 -6.62 3.62 -15.78
CA ARG A 67 -5.62 2.63 -15.39
C ARG A 67 -5.59 2.64 -13.87
N SER A 68 -6.48 1.87 -13.24
CA SER A 68 -6.48 1.74 -11.78
C SER A 68 -5.32 0.85 -11.38
N PHE A 69 -4.31 1.44 -10.74
CA PHE A 69 -3.09 0.78 -10.29
C PHE A 69 -2.97 0.76 -8.78
N LEU A 70 -3.81 1.50 -8.05
CA LEU A 70 -3.86 1.44 -6.59
C LEU A 70 -5.17 0.86 -6.07
N GLU A 71 -6.33 1.31 -6.55
CA GLU A 71 -7.64 0.95 -6.00
C GLU A 71 -7.94 -0.54 -6.24
N VAL A 72 -7.98 -0.97 -7.50
CA VAL A 72 -8.27 -2.38 -7.83
C VAL A 72 -7.24 -3.33 -7.22
N PRO A 73 -5.92 -3.08 -7.33
CA PRO A 73 -4.93 -3.96 -6.71
C PRO A 73 -5.00 -3.97 -5.18
N ALA A 74 -5.46 -2.88 -4.54
CA ALA A 74 -5.63 -2.84 -3.09
C ALA A 74 -6.78 -3.76 -2.66
N ASP A 75 -7.91 -3.71 -3.37
CA ASP A 75 -9.06 -4.57 -3.08
C ASP A 75 -8.68 -6.05 -3.23
N GLU A 76 -8.01 -6.41 -4.32
CA GLU A 76 -7.51 -7.76 -4.55
C GLU A 76 -6.51 -8.20 -3.47
N PHE A 77 -5.58 -7.31 -3.10
CA PHE A 77 -4.57 -7.60 -2.08
C PHE A 77 -5.20 -7.81 -0.72
N GLN A 78 -6.20 -7.00 -0.34
CA GLN A 78 -6.91 -7.15 0.94
C GLN A 78 -7.62 -8.49 1.02
N VAL A 79 -8.35 -8.88 -0.03
CA VAL A 79 -9.00 -10.20 -0.09
C VAL A 79 -7.97 -11.31 0.03
N ALA A 80 -6.87 -11.25 -0.74
CA ALA A 80 -5.83 -12.28 -0.71
C ALA A 80 -5.09 -12.38 0.63
N VAL A 81 -4.96 -11.27 1.38
CA VAL A 81 -4.39 -11.28 2.74
C VAL A 81 -5.40 -11.88 3.71
N LEU A 82 -6.67 -11.44 3.67
CA LEU A 82 -7.73 -11.94 4.55
C LEU A 82 -7.94 -13.45 4.38
N ASP A 83 -7.95 -13.95 3.15
CA ASP A 83 -8.11 -15.38 2.85
C ASP A 83 -6.95 -16.25 3.39
N LYS A 84 -5.77 -15.65 3.58
CA LYS A 84 -4.56 -16.34 4.06
C LYS A 84 -4.34 -16.17 5.56
N LEU A 85 -5.12 -15.31 6.22
CA LEU A 85 -5.05 -15.14 7.66
C LEU A 85 -5.75 -16.33 8.35
N THR A 86 -4.97 -17.35 8.65
CA THR A 86 -5.35 -18.36 9.66
C THR A 86 -5.31 -17.72 11.04
N LEU A 87 -6.19 -18.11 11.99
CA LEU A 87 -6.18 -17.70 13.41
C LEU A 87 -4.84 -18.01 14.10
N LYS A 88 -3.84 -17.20 13.83
CA LYS A 88 -2.52 -17.20 14.46
C LYS A 88 -2.28 -15.79 14.98
N THR A 89 -1.74 -15.69 16.17
CA THR A 89 -1.24 -14.43 16.71
C THR A 89 -0.12 -13.94 15.78
N ILE A 90 -0.32 -12.75 15.20
CA ILE A 90 0.68 -12.07 14.39
C ILE A 90 1.10 -10.85 15.19
N GLU A 91 2.37 -10.81 15.58
CA GLU A 91 2.96 -9.63 16.20
C GLU A 91 2.97 -8.50 15.16
N VAL A 92 2.25 -7.41 15.45
CA VAL A 92 2.21 -6.27 14.52
C VAL A 92 3.17 -5.18 14.97
N ASN A 93 4.32 -5.13 14.28
CA ASN A 93 5.35 -4.12 14.49
C ASN A 93 5.67 -3.34 13.20
N LYS A 94 6.64 -2.44 13.27
CA LYS A 94 7.08 -1.60 12.13
C LYS A 94 7.51 -2.43 10.93
N GLU A 95 8.21 -3.54 11.18
CA GLU A 95 8.73 -4.41 10.13
C GLU A 95 7.58 -5.13 9.44
N PHE A 96 6.59 -5.60 10.19
CA PHE A 96 5.37 -6.18 9.64
C PHE A 96 4.63 -5.19 8.73
N LEU A 97 4.37 -3.96 9.20
CA LEU A 97 3.72 -2.93 8.37
C LEU A 97 4.53 -2.57 7.13
N SER A 98 5.85 -2.48 7.26
CA SER A 98 6.76 -2.25 6.13
C SER A 98 6.72 -3.40 5.12
N LYS A 99 6.66 -4.65 5.60
CA LYS A 99 6.56 -5.85 4.77
C LYS A 99 5.22 -5.91 4.03
N LEU A 100 4.10 -5.62 4.70
CA LEU A 100 2.79 -5.49 4.05
C LEU A 100 2.82 -4.43 2.95
N ALA A 101 3.36 -3.24 3.25
CA ALA A 101 3.52 -2.18 2.25
C ALA A 101 4.42 -2.60 1.08
N SER A 102 5.42 -3.45 1.34
CA SER A 102 6.31 -4.01 0.30
C SER A 102 5.55 -4.94 -0.63
N MET A 103 4.82 -5.90 -0.05
CA MET A 103 4.03 -6.87 -0.80
C MET A 103 2.98 -6.17 -1.66
N PHE A 104 2.31 -5.16 -1.11
CA PHE A 104 1.34 -4.39 -1.88
C PHE A 104 2.02 -3.56 -2.98
N LEU A 105 3.15 -2.90 -2.71
CA LEU A 105 3.92 -2.19 -3.73
C LEU A 105 4.37 -3.11 -4.87
N ASP A 106 4.82 -4.33 -4.55
CA ASP A 106 5.23 -5.32 -5.55
C ASP A 106 4.04 -5.74 -6.43
N ARG A 107 2.86 -5.93 -5.83
CA ARG A 107 1.61 -6.18 -6.56
C ARG A 107 1.25 -5.03 -7.49
N VAL A 108 1.31 -3.79 -7.01
CA VAL A 108 1.07 -2.61 -7.85
C VAL A 108 2.05 -2.56 -9.03
N LYS A 109 3.33 -2.89 -8.81
CA LYS A 109 4.34 -2.92 -9.87
C LYS A 109 4.08 -4.02 -10.89
N GLU A 110 3.63 -5.18 -10.46
CA GLU A 110 3.20 -6.28 -11.33
C GLU A 110 2.09 -5.83 -12.30
N GLU A 111 1.14 -5.01 -11.86
CA GLU A 111 0.09 -4.45 -12.73
C GLU A 111 0.66 -3.59 -13.86
N PHE A 112 1.72 -2.83 -13.59
CA PHE A 112 2.43 -2.08 -14.63
C PHE A 112 3.13 -2.98 -15.64
N GLU A 113 3.69 -4.10 -15.19
CA GLU A 113 4.40 -5.06 -16.03
C GLU A 113 3.43 -5.91 -16.88
N THR A 114 2.29 -6.30 -16.30
CA THR A 114 1.28 -7.17 -16.92
C THR A 114 0.18 -6.40 -17.67
N ASN A 115 0.25 -5.07 -17.69
CA ASN A 115 -0.81 -4.20 -18.20
C ASN A 115 -2.17 -4.44 -17.53
N GLY A 116 -2.23 -4.36 -16.21
CA GLY A 116 -3.47 -4.44 -15.46
C GLY A 116 -4.03 -5.87 -15.38
N HIS A 117 -3.16 -6.90 -15.35
CA HIS A 117 -3.54 -8.30 -15.63
C HIS A 117 -4.38 -8.48 -16.90
N GLY A 118 -4.03 -7.76 -17.97
CA GLY A 118 -4.79 -7.73 -19.22
C GLY A 118 -6.02 -6.81 -19.22
N SER A 119 -6.38 -6.23 -18.07
CA SER A 119 -7.49 -5.26 -17.94
C SER A 119 -7.14 -3.91 -18.56
N TRP A 120 -5.86 -3.51 -18.58
CA TRP A 120 -5.43 -2.28 -19.23
C TRP A 120 -5.18 -2.51 -20.72
N ARG A 121 -6.27 -2.60 -21.49
CA ARG A 121 -6.22 -2.74 -22.94
C ARG A 121 -5.21 -1.77 -23.57
N PRO A 122 -4.37 -2.23 -24.52
CA PRO A 122 -3.47 -1.34 -25.25
C PRO A 122 -4.23 -0.14 -25.81
N LEU A 123 -3.65 1.04 -25.70
CA LEU A 123 -4.25 2.24 -26.29
C LEU A 123 -4.35 2.06 -27.80
N SER A 124 -5.51 2.39 -28.36
CA SER A 124 -5.70 2.38 -29.81
C SER A 124 -4.74 3.36 -30.49
N LYS A 125 -4.45 3.18 -31.78
CA LYS A 125 -3.57 4.09 -32.53
C LYS A 125 -4.09 5.54 -32.51
N SER A 126 -5.41 5.75 -32.55
CA SER A 126 -6.01 7.10 -32.47
C SER A 126 -5.86 7.71 -31.08
N THR A 127 -6.06 6.91 -30.03
CA THR A 127 -5.85 7.33 -28.64
C THR A 127 -4.38 7.68 -28.39
N LYS A 128 -3.45 6.85 -28.88
CA LYS A 128 -2.01 7.14 -28.81
C LYS A 128 -1.66 8.42 -29.55
N ARG A 129 -2.23 8.68 -30.74
CA ARG A 129 -2.00 9.94 -31.48
C ARG A 129 -2.55 11.17 -30.76
N LYS A 130 -3.76 11.07 -30.21
CA LYS A 130 -4.41 12.14 -29.44
C LYS A 130 -3.58 12.52 -28.21
N TYR A 131 -3.07 11.53 -27.49
CA TYR A 131 -2.29 11.76 -26.27
C TYR A 131 -0.78 11.84 -26.51
N ASN A 132 -0.24 11.47 -27.68
CA ASN A 132 1.17 11.72 -28.02
C ASN A 132 1.51 13.21 -28.11
N GLN A 133 0.50 14.04 -28.41
CA GLN A 133 0.64 15.49 -28.44
C GLN A 133 0.67 16.09 -27.02
N ASP A 134 0.17 15.36 -26.02
CA ASP A 134 0.16 15.75 -24.61
C ASP A 134 1.08 14.79 -23.83
N ARG A 135 2.38 15.12 -23.80
CA ARG A 135 3.42 14.31 -23.13
C ARG A 135 3.13 14.10 -21.64
N ASP A 136 2.21 14.87 -21.06
CA ASP A 136 1.84 14.82 -19.65
C ASP A 136 0.85 13.68 -19.37
N GLN A 137 0.19 13.16 -20.41
CA GLN A 137 -0.86 12.14 -20.30
C GLN A 137 -0.37 10.70 -20.54
N LEU A 138 0.93 10.50 -20.80
CA LEU A 138 1.55 9.21 -21.12
C LEU A 138 2.59 8.75 -20.08
N LEU A 139 2.43 9.13 -18.82
CA LEU A 139 3.40 8.74 -17.77
C LEU A 139 3.45 7.24 -17.50
N ARG A 140 2.35 6.52 -17.75
CA ARG A 140 2.35 5.05 -17.71
C ARG A 140 3.26 4.46 -18.80
N ASP A 141 3.10 4.91 -20.05
CA ASP A 141 3.82 4.36 -21.20
C ASP A 141 5.32 4.68 -21.15
N SER A 142 5.69 5.80 -20.52
CA SER A 142 7.09 6.18 -20.24
C SER A 142 7.67 5.56 -18.96
N ARG A 143 6.90 4.73 -18.24
CA ARG A 143 7.25 4.12 -16.93
C ARG A 143 7.57 5.14 -15.83
N GLN A 144 7.16 6.39 -15.98
CA GLN A 144 7.40 7.41 -14.95
C GLN A 144 6.57 7.15 -13.71
N LEU A 145 5.27 6.83 -13.85
CA LEU A 145 4.43 6.47 -12.70
C LEU A 145 5.00 5.29 -11.92
N TYR A 146 5.48 4.25 -12.63
CA TYR A 146 6.12 3.08 -12.02
C TYR A 146 7.32 3.47 -11.14
N LYS A 147 8.14 4.41 -11.61
CA LYS A 147 9.33 4.89 -10.89
C LYS A 147 8.98 5.77 -9.68
N SER A 148 7.86 6.49 -9.74
CA SER A 148 7.42 7.38 -8.66
C SER A 148 6.63 6.67 -7.57
N LEU A 149 6.30 5.38 -7.73
CA LEU A 149 5.69 4.57 -6.69
C LEU A 149 6.66 4.34 -5.52
N GLY A 150 6.15 4.50 -4.31
CA GLY A 150 6.88 4.23 -3.08
C GLY A 150 5.98 3.63 -2.01
N LYS A 151 6.60 3.38 -0.86
CA LYS A 151 5.95 2.96 0.38
C LYS A 151 6.52 3.74 1.56
N ARG A 152 5.70 3.98 2.58
CA ARG A 152 6.15 4.55 3.85
C ARG A 152 5.28 4.05 5.00
N VAL A 153 5.86 3.98 6.20
CA VAL A 153 5.11 3.78 7.44
C VAL A 153 5.08 5.12 8.16
N VAL A 154 3.87 5.63 8.41
CA VAL A 154 3.64 6.96 8.99
C VAL A 154 2.74 6.84 10.22
N ASN A 155 2.69 7.92 11.00
CA ASN A 155 1.69 8.05 12.05
C ASN A 155 0.32 8.27 11.40
N LYS A 156 -0.72 7.72 11.99
CA LYS A 156 -2.12 8.01 11.62
C LYS A 156 -2.48 9.45 11.95
#